data_AF-A0A8J7B2Z9-F1
#
_entry.id   AF-A0A8J7B2Z9-F1
#
_cell.length_a   1.000
_cell.length_b   1.000
_cell.length_c   1.000
_cell.angle_alpha   90.00
_cell.angle_beta   90.00
_cell.angle_gamma   90.00
#
_symmetry.space_group_name_H-M   'P 1'
#
loop_
_entity.id
_entity.type
_entity.pdbx_description
1 polymer ?
#
loop_
_entity_poly.entity_id
_entity_poly.type
_entity_poly.pdbx_seq_one_letter_code
_entity_poly.pdbx_strand_id
1 'polypeptide(L)'
;MQGYLSEIDIRSILQLIELGQRTGELYLESYGSGSNQPLGQPFDGALTTSAPPSWLVFLANGQLVYAGATDNKLDRLRDHLHRYGIDQSLPDPSTTAAIAAFNSLEYGTLWALLEKHLITPDQGRTILGHMVHETLFDLLSLHHGAFVFQLSSALSPQLMTHTISDLMAGITQQIQTWHQLHPHLQSPDQCPVLLDPDAFRASVSSQVYQRMVTWMDGKTSIRRIARYLNRDLLSVARSLVPAIQQGQISLIYSPTEASSAPSTQRPGPDRLPRIVCVDDSATVRQAVERVLDGQGYEATSIGNPLKALGLLFQLQPNLILCDITMPELDGYELCAMLRHSSAFRQTPIVMLTGKDGFLDRVKARMVGATDYLTKPFGPDELLALVEKYVGPGDLNRPCPDMLLAEAIEDEFDIDFSQASLPR
;
A
#
# COMPACT_ATOMS: atom_id res chain seq x y z
N MET A 1 7.48 21.31 0.26
CA MET A 1 7.65 21.41 1.74
C MET A 1 7.78 20.00 2.26
N GLN A 2 8.62 19.75 3.26
CA GLN A 2 8.74 18.41 3.86
C GLN A 2 9.16 18.54 5.31
N GLY A 3 8.87 17.53 6.13
CA GLY A 3 9.24 17.51 7.54
C GLY A 3 8.51 16.43 8.30
N TYR A 4 8.54 16.53 9.62
CA TYR A 4 7.91 15.58 10.52
C TYR A 4 6.68 16.17 11.21
N LEU A 5 5.71 15.32 11.53
CA LEU A 5 4.49 15.74 12.25
C LEU A 5 4.77 16.12 13.72
N SER A 6 5.96 15.78 14.24
CA SER A 6 6.46 16.28 15.52
C SER A 6 6.85 17.76 15.49
N GLU A 7 7.12 18.31 14.31
CA GLU A 7 7.58 19.69 14.12
C GLU A 7 6.42 20.62 13.77
N ILE A 8 5.46 20.13 12.98
CA ILE A 8 4.30 20.88 12.52
C ILE A 8 3.12 19.94 12.34
N ASP A 9 1.97 20.32 12.92
CA ASP A 9 0.75 19.53 12.79
C ASP A 9 0.11 19.65 11.39
N ILE A 10 -0.72 18.66 11.04
CA ILE A 10 -1.35 18.56 9.72
C ILE A 10 -2.26 19.76 9.43
N ARG A 11 -2.95 20.27 10.45
CA ARG A 11 -3.81 21.45 10.32
C ARG A 11 -3.00 22.66 9.84
N SER A 12 -1.84 22.90 10.45
CA SER A 12 -0.95 24.00 10.12
C SER A 12 -0.37 23.85 8.72
N ILE A 13 0.01 22.63 8.32
CA ILE A 13 0.47 22.34 6.95
C ILE A 13 -0.63 22.71 5.93
N LEU A 14 -1.86 22.25 6.14
CA LEU A 14 -2.98 22.51 5.23
C LEU A 14 -3.32 24.01 5.17
N GLN A 15 -3.28 24.73 6.30
CA GLN A 15 -3.50 26.18 6.34
C GLN A 15 -2.42 26.96 5.59
N LEU A 16 -1.14 26.55 5.69
CA LEU A 16 -0.06 27.16 4.92
C LEU A 16 -0.25 26.98 3.41
N ILE A 17 -0.78 25.84 2.99
CA ILE A 17 -1.11 25.57 1.58
C ILE A 17 -2.28 26.43 1.11
N GLU A 18 -3.33 26.57 1.93
CA GLU A 18 -4.50 27.41 1.66
C GLU A 18 -4.10 28.89 1.51
N LEU A 19 -3.40 29.44 2.50
CA LEU A 19 -2.93 30.84 2.48
C LEU A 19 -1.97 31.10 1.32
N GLY A 20 -1.11 30.13 1.00
CA GLY A 20 -0.18 30.22 -0.12
C GLY A 20 -0.82 29.94 -1.48
N GLN A 21 -2.12 29.62 -1.54
CA GLN A 21 -2.85 29.26 -2.76
C GLN A 21 -2.11 28.20 -3.60
N ARG A 22 -1.45 27.24 -2.94
CA ARG A 22 -0.55 26.29 -3.63
C ARG A 22 -1.33 25.15 -4.27
N THR A 23 -0.84 24.68 -5.42
CA THR A 23 -1.36 23.53 -6.16
C THR A 23 -0.34 22.41 -6.10
N GLY A 24 -0.80 21.18 -5.83
CA GLY A 24 0.08 20.03 -5.78
C GLY A 24 -0.45 18.89 -4.91
N GLU A 25 0.45 18.00 -4.52
CA GLU A 25 0.17 16.78 -3.77
C GLU A 25 0.87 16.82 -2.42
N LEU A 26 0.11 16.56 -1.35
CA LEU A 26 0.62 16.35 0.00
C LEU A 26 0.52 14.86 0.33
N TYR A 27 1.68 14.20 0.40
CA TYR A 27 1.83 12.84 0.89
C TYR A 27 2.08 12.84 2.39
N LEU A 28 1.41 11.95 3.13
CA LEU A 28 1.59 11.75 4.58
C LEU A 28 1.77 10.25 4.89
N GLU A 29 2.62 9.93 5.85
CA GLU A 29 2.88 8.58 6.34
C GLU A 29 2.95 8.60 7.86
N SER A 30 2.30 7.66 8.55
CA SER A 30 2.35 7.60 10.02
C SER A 30 3.47 6.70 10.54
N TYR A 31 3.87 6.92 11.79
CA TYR A 31 4.73 5.99 12.52
C TYR A 31 3.91 5.28 13.61
N GLY A 32 4.00 3.96 13.69
CA GLY A 32 3.35 3.20 14.75
C GLY A 32 3.88 3.63 16.12
N SER A 33 3.01 3.70 17.14
CA SER A 33 3.32 4.19 18.49
C SER A 33 4.37 3.37 19.28
N GLY A 34 5.11 2.47 18.64
CA GLY A 34 6.23 1.70 19.20
C GLY A 34 7.60 2.00 18.60
N SER A 35 7.70 2.77 17.51
CA SER A 35 8.99 3.06 16.86
C SER A 35 9.56 4.41 17.28
N ASN A 36 9.82 4.59 18.58
CA ASN A 36 10.83 5.56 19.00
C ASN A 36 12.21 4.90 18.83
N GLN A 37 12.66 4.75 17.59
CA GLN A 37 14.07 4.49 17.30
C GLN A 37 14.65 5.70 16.56
N PRO A 38 15.70 6.34 17.10
CA PRO A 38 16.52 7.20 16.29
C PRO A 38 17.12 6.37 15.16
N LEU A 39 17.07 6.89 13.93
CA LEU A 39 17.64 6.23 12.74
C LEU A 39 19.12 5.87 13.00
N GLY A 40 19.49 4.58 12.94
CA GLY A 40 20.90 4.14 12.94
C GLY A 40 21.29 2.88 13.72
N GLN A 41 20.38 2.04 14.23
CA GLN A 41 20.75 0.76 14.84
C GLN A 41 20.09 -0.45 14.14
N PRO A 42 20.76 -1.61 14.10
CA PRO A 42 20.18 -2.85 13.57
C PRO A 42 18.98 -3.28 14.40
N PHE A 43 17.96 -3.79 13.72
CA PHE A 43 16.72 -4.28 14.30
C PHE A 43 16.98 -5.57 15.09
N ASP A 44 16.90 -5.53 16.42
CA ASP A 44 16.82 -6.75 17.23
C ASP A 44 15.39 -7.30 17.12
N GLY A 45 15.30 -8.52 16.59
CA GLY A 45 14.07 -9.10 16.05
C GLY A 45 12.90 -9.18 17.02
N ALA A 46 11.84 -8.45 16.71
CA ALA A 46 10.48 -8.96 16.53
C ALA A 46 9.54 -7.78 16.17
N LEU A 47 8.60 -8.02 15.24
CA LEU A 47 7.28 -7.35 15.06
C LEU A 47 6.98 -6.70 13.68
N THR A 48 5.89 -7.22 13.09
CA THR A 48 4.90 -6.65 12.14
C THR A 48 5.34 -6.18 10.75
N THR A 49 4.94 -6.94 9.73
CA THR A 49 5.24 -6.82 8.29
C THR A 49 4.28 -5.91 7.48
N SER A 50 3.52 -5.01 8.11
CA SER A 50 2.68 -4.06 7.35
C SER A 50 3.41 -2.74 7.13
N ALA A 51 3.53 -2.29 5.89
CA ALA A 51 3.97 -0.92 5.60
C ALA A 51 3.10 0.07 6.39
N PRO A 52 3.69 1.15 6.95
CA PRO A 52 2.93 2.13 7.71
C PRO A 52 1.82 2.74 6.84
N PRO A 53 0.64 3.04 7.42
CA PRO A 53 -0.44 3.63 6.67
C PRO A 53 -0.01 5.01 6.15
N SER A 54 -0.41 5.29 4.91
CA SER A 54 -0.08 6.52 4.21
C SER A 54 -1.24 7.03 3.38
N TRP A 55 -1.22 8.34 3.13
CA TRP A 55 -2.30 9.09 2.52
C TRP A 55 -1.76 10.10 1.51
N LEU A 56 -2.61 10.44 0.55
CA LEU A 56 -2.35 11.46 -0.45
C LEU A 56 -3.50 12.47 -0.45
N VAL A 57 -3.16 13.76 -0.36
CA VAL A 57 -4.09 14.88 -0.41
C VAL A 57 -3.76 15.73 -1.63
N PHE A 58 -4.74 15.92 -2.50
CA PHE A 58 -4.60 16.65 -3.75
C PHE A 58 -5.19 18.05 -3.61
N LEU A 59 -4.41 19.06 -3.98
CA LEU A 59 -4.72 20.46 -3.74
C LEU A 59 -4.62 21.26 -5.05
N ALA A 60 -5.55 22.19 -5.24
CA ALA A 60 -5.59 23.10 -6.38
C ALA A 60 -5.92 24.52 -5.92
N ASN A 61 -5.01 25.46 -6.20
CA ASN A 61 -5.14 26.87 -5.81
C ASN A 61 -5.49 27.04 -4.33
N GLY A 62 -4.82 26.29 -3.45
CA GLY A 62 -5.09 26.31 -2.00
C GLY A 62 -6.38 25.64 -1.55
N GLN A 63 -7.18 25.07 -2.46
CA GLN A 63 -8.37 24.29 -2.14
C GLN A 63 -8.06 22.80 -2.17
N LEU A 64 -8.76 22.02 -1.34
CA LEU A 64 -8.67 20.57 -1.33
C LEU A 64 -9.59 19.99 -2.40
N VAL A 65 -9.03 19.17 -3.29
CA VAL A 65 -9.76 18.48 -4.37
C VAL A 65 -10.17 17.08 -3.94
N TYR A 66 -9.23 16.33 -3.37
CA TYR A 66 -9.44 14.95 -2.94
C TYR A 66 -8.43 14.52 -1.88
N ALA A 67 -8.79 13.53 -1.06
CA ALA A 67 -7.90 12.90 -0.11
C ALA A 67 -8.23 11.40 0.03
N GLY A 68 -7.20 10.55 0.08
CA GLY A 68 -7.38 9.11 0.23
C GLY A 68 -6.14 8.38 0.72
N ALA A 69 -6.31 7.13 1.12
CA ALA A 69 -5.19 6.24 1.43
C ALA A 69 -4.48 5.79 0.14
N THR A 70 -3.21 5.42 0.26
CA THR A 70 -2.36 4.96 -0.86
C THR A 70 -2.35 3.44 -1.04
N ASP A 71 -3.14 2.71 -0.25
CA ASP A 71 -3.17 1.23 -0.25
C ASP A 71 -3.78 0.61 -1.51
N ASN A 72 -4.25 1.43 -2.45
CA ASN A 72 -4.87 1.05 -3.72
C ASN A 72 -6.02 0.05 -3.54
N LYS A 73 -6.72 0.09 -2.40
CA LYS A 73 -7.96 -0.66 -2.19
C LYS A 73 -9.16 0.15 -2.67
N LEU A 74 -10.21 -0.58 -3.03
CA LEU A 74 -11.49 0.01 -3.45
C LEU A 74 -12.61 -0.24 -2.43
N ASP A 75 -12.31 -0.85 -1.28
CA ASP A 75 -13.34 -1.26 -0.31
C ASP A 75 -14.15 -0.09 0.22
N ARG A 76 -13.48 1.03 0.53
CA ARG A 76 -14.13 2.28 0.95
C ARG A 76 -15.06 2.82 -0.13
N LEU A 77 -14.58 2.93 -1.38
CA LEU A 77 -15.41 3.38 -2.50
C LEU A 77 -16.59 2.42 -2.77
N ARG A 78 -16.35 1.10 -2.69
CA ARG A 78 -17.39 0.06 -2.84
C ARG A 78 -18.51 0.22 -1.81
N ASP A 79 -18.15 0.42 -0.54
CA ASP A 79 -19.13 0.64 0.52
C ASP A 79 -20.03 1.87 0.22
N HIS A 80 -19.43 2.96 -0.30
CA HIS A 80 -20.19 4.16 -0.70
C HIS A 80 -21.06 3.94 -1.96
N LEU A 81 -20.64 3.06 -2.87
CA LEU A 81 -21.39 2.73 -4.08
C LEU A 81 -22.50 1.70 -3.87
N HIS A 82 -22.41 0.90 -2.81
CA HIS A 82 -23.39 -0.14 -2.49
C HIS A 82 -24.81 0.41 -2.39
N ARG A 83 -24.98 1.61 -1.80
CA ARG A 83 -26.29 2.30 -1.70
C ARG A 83 -26.93 2.61 -3.05
N TYR A 84 -26.13 2.69 -4.11
CA TYR A 84 -26.59 2.94 -5.48
C TYR A 84 -26.68 1.66 -6.30
N GLY A 85 -26.32 0.50 -5.73
CA GLY A 85 -26.36 -0.80 -6.39
C GLY A 85 -25.24 -1.02 -7.43
N ILE A 86 -24.11 -0.32 -7.30
CA ILE A 86 -23.02 -0.30 -8.29
C ILE A 86 -21.72 -0.93 -7.75
N ASP A 87 -21.72 -1.38 -6.49
CA ASP A 87 -20.56 -1.96 -5.80
C ASP A 87 -19.96 -3.21 -6.49
N GLN A 88 -20.76 -3.95 -7.25
CA GLN A 88 -20.33 -5.17 -7.95
C GLN A 88 -19.87 -4.94 -9.39
N SER A 89 -20.15 -3.77 -9.98
CA SER A 89 -19.92 -3.47 -11.40
C SER A 89 -18.90 -2.35 -11.59
N LEU A 90 -17.75 -2.46 -10.92
CA LEU A 90 -16.69 -1.48 -11.04
C LEU A 90 -15.88 -1.66 -12.34
N PRO A 91 -15.50 -0.58 -13.02
CA PRO A 91 -14.55 -0.63 -14.13
C PRO A 91 -13.25 -1.31 -13.69
N ASP A 92 -12.71 -2.19 -14.53
CA ASP A 92 -11.42 -2.81 -14.27
C ASP A 92 -10.32 -1.73 -14.34
N PRO A 93 -9.56 -1.52 -13.25
CA PRO A 93 -8.52 -0.51 -13.19
C PRO A 93 -7.35 -0.78 -14.13
N SER A 94 -7.15 -2.02 -14.58
CA SER A 94 -6.07 -2.36 -15.53
C SER A 94 -6.40 -2.03 -16.99
N THR A 95 -7.69 -1.85 -17.32
CA THR A 95 -8.15 -1.61 -18.70
C THR A 95 -8.75 -0.23 -18.91
N THR A 96 -8.96 0.54 -17.84
CA THR A 96 -9.58 1.87 -17.90
C THR A 96 -8.49 2.95 -17.87
N ALA A 97 -8.21 3.57 -19.03
CA ALA A 97 -7.19 4.63 -19.16
C ALA A 97 -7.42 5.81 -18.21
N ALA A 98 -8.70 6.15 -17.95
CA ALA A 98 -9.09 7.15 -16.97
C ALA A 98 -8.62 6.83 -15.54
N ILE A 99 -8.45 5.56 -15.17
CA ILE A 99 -7.98 5.17 -13.83
C ILE A 99 -6.45 5.27 -13.73
N ALA A 100 -5.75 4.81 -14.76
CA ALA A 100 -4.28 4.83 -14.80
C ALA A 100 -3.68 6.24 -14.84
N ALA A 101 -4.45 7.24 -15.27
CA ALA A 101 -4.01 8.63 -15.35
C ALA A 101 -3.89 9.35 -13.99
N PHE A 102 -4.34 8.74 -12.89
CA PHE A 102 -4.35 9.37 -11.57
C PHE A 102 -3.49 8.62 -10.56
N ASN A 103 -2.83 9.37 -9.67
CA ASN A 103 -2.15 8.85 -8.48
C ASN A 103 -3.15 8.37 -7.39
N SER A 104 -4.41 8.14 -7.74
CA SER A 104 -5.43 7.58 -6.85
C SER A 104 -6.41 6.69 -7.60
N LEU A 105 -6.42 5.41 -7.22
CA LEU A 105 -7.29 4.40 -7.80
C LEU A 105 -8.78 4.72 -7.58
N GLU A 106 -9.15 5.16 -6.38
CA GLU A 106 -10.53 5.50 -6.04
C GLU A 106 -11.04 6.71 -6.84
N TYR A 107 -10.24 7.77 -6.94
CA TYR A 107 -10.62 8.98 -7.68
C TYR A 107 -10.82 8.68 -9.17
N GLY A 108 -9.87 7.96 -9.78
CA GLY A 108 -9.98 7.54 -11.18
C GLY A 108 -11.17 6.64 -11.43
N THR A 109 -11.47 5.71 -10.50
CA THR A 109 -12.63 4.82 -10.61
C THR A 109 -13.93 5.61 -10.57
N LEU A 110 -14.04 6.57 -9.65
CA LEU A 110 -15.22 7.42 -9.56
C LEU A 110 -15.41 8.28 -10.82
N TRP A 111 -14.32 8.81 -11.39
CA TRP A 111 -14.38 9.52 -12.66
C TRP A 111 -14.89 8.63 -13.79
N ALA A 112 -14.37 7.41 -13.91
CA ALA A 112 -14.83 6.45 -14.91
C ALA A 112 -16.32 6.09 -14.77
N LEU A 113 -16.86 6.06 -13.53
CA LEU A 113 -18.29 5.85 -13.29
C LEU A 113 -19.15 7.04 -13.73
N LEU A 114 -18.66 8.27 -13.52
CA LEU A 114 -19.33 9.50 -13.97
C LEU A 114 -19.34 9.61 -15.49
N GLU A 115 -18.21 9.31 -16.14
CA GLU A 115 -18.07 9.32 -17.60
C GLU A 115 -19.01 8.30 -18.26
N LYS A 116 -19.19 7.13 -17.65
CA LYS A 116 -20.14 6.10 -18.09
C LYS A 116 -21.59 6.37 -17.69
N HIS A 117 -21.89 7.50 -17.03
CA HIS A 117 -23.21 7.85 -16.51
C HIS A 117 -23.84 6.81 -15.57
N LEU A 118 -23.01 6.01 -14.89
CA LEU A 118 -23.48 5.02 -13.91
C LEU A 118 -23.88 5.69 -12.59
N ILE A 119 -23.25 6.82 -12.27
CA ILE A 119 -23.63 7.70 -11.15
C ILE A 119 -23.85 9.13 -11.65
N THR A 120 -24.68 9.89 -10.94
CA THR A 120 -24.87 11.32 -11.24
C THR A 120 -23.74 12.17 -10.66
N PRO A 121 -23.50 13.39 -11.19
CA PRO A 121 -22.53 14.32 -10.62
C PRO A 121 -22.77 14.62 -9.13
N ASP A 122 -24.03 14.73 -8.70
CA ASP A 122 -24.36 14.97 -7.29
C ASP A 122 -24.06 13.76 -6.41
N GLN A 123 -24.28 12.54 -6.92
CA GLN A 123 -23.88 11.31 -6.24
C GLN A 123 -22.35 11.24 -6.10
N GLY A 124 -21.62 11.52 -7.18
CA GLY A 124 -20.16 11.56 -7.18
C GLY A 124 -19.61 12.58 -6.17
N ARG A 125 -20.14 13.81 -6.15
CA ARG A 125 -19.79 14.83 -5.15
C ARG A 125 -20.10 14.39 -3.73
N THR A 126 -21.25 13.76 -3.49
CA THR A 126 -21.60 13.27 -2.15
C THR A 126 -20.60 12.21 -1.66
N ILE A 127 -20.23 11.27 -2.53
CA ILE A 127 -19.25 10.22 -2.23
C ILE A 127 -17.87 10.84 -1.93
N LEU A 128 -17.38 11.72 -2.81
CA LEU A 128 -16.09 12.39 -2.62
C LEU A 128 -16.03 13.16 -1.31
N GLY A 129 -17.10 13.87 -0.97
CA GLY A 129 -17.16 14.67 0.25
C GLY A 129 -17.03 13.80 1.49
N HIS A 130 -17.73 12.66 1.53
CA HIS A 130 -17.59 11.70 2.61
C HIS A 130 -16.18 11.09 2.68
N MET A 131 -15.59 10.70 1.55
CA MET A 131 -14.26 10.10 1.51
C MET A 131 -13.16 11.08 1.95
N VAL A 132 -13.24 12.33 1.51
CA VAL A 132 -12.38 13.43 1.97
C VAL A 132 -12.52 13.62 3.47
N HIS A 133 -13.77 13.69 3.95
CA HIS A 133 -14.05 13.89 5.37
C HIS A 133 -13.50 12.74 6.23
N GLU A 134 -13.67 11.50 5.79
CA GLU A 134 -13.12 10.31 6.47
C GLU A 134 -11.59 10.35 6.51
N THR A 135 -10.94 10.66 5.39
CA THR A 135 -9.47 10.75 5.35
C THR A 135 -8.94 11.88 6.22
N LEU A 136 -9.57 13.05 6.20
CA LEU A 136 -9.16 14.17 7.03
C LEU A 136 -9.40 13.89 8.52
N PHE A 137 -10.45 13.13 8.89
CA PHE A 137 -10.63 12.65 10.25
C PHE A 137 -9.42 11.84 10.70
N ASP A 138 -8.98 10.88 9.88
CA ASP A 138 -7.83 10.03 10.21
C ASP A 138 -6.53 10.84 10.29
N LEU A 139 -6.29 11.70 9.28
CA LEU A 139 -5.11 12.54 9.21
C LEU A 139 -5.00 13.48 10.40
N LEU A 140 -6.06 14.20 10.75
CA LEU A 140 -6.02 15.13 11.88
C LEU A 140 -5.88 14.44 13.25
N SER A 141 -6.14 13.14 13.33
CA SER A 141 -5.85 12.32 14.51
C SER A 141 -4.39 11.82 14.58
N LEU A 142 -3.58 12.05 13.54
CA LEU A 142 -2.17 11.67 13.56
C LEU A 142 -1.32 12.67 14.34
N HIS A 143 -0.45 12.14 15.19
CA HIS A 143 0.52 12.92 15.97
C HIS A 143 1.98 12.60 15.59
N HIS A 144 2.22 11.49 14.89
CA HIS A 144 3.56 11.02 14.52
C HIS A 144 3.55 10.55 13.07
N GLY A 145 4.55 10.99 12.32
CA GLY A 145 4.66 10.69 10.89
C GLY A 145 5.57 11.67 10.16
N ALA A 146 5.67 11.48 8.85
CA ALA A 146 6.34 12.40 7.94
C ALA A 146 5.37 12.88 6.86
N PHE A 147 5.68 14.05 6.30
CA PHE A 147 4.92 14.61 5.20
C PHE A 147 5.83 15.18 4.10
N VAL A 148 5.34 15.15 2.87
CA VAL A 148 5.98 15.78 1.71
C VAL A 148 4.89 16.43 0.86
N PHE A 149 5.02 17.75 0.66
CA PHE A 149 4.25 18.51 -0.31
C PHE A 149 5.09 18.78 -1.56
N GLN A 150 4.61 18.30 -2.71
CA GLN A 150 5.21 18.53 -4.02
C GLN A 150 4.29 19.39 -4.88
N LEU A 151 4.85 20.36 -5.59
CA LEU A 151 4.12 21.12 -6.60
C LEU A 151 3.92 20.20 -7.82
N SER A 152 2.67 19.96 -8.18
CA SER A 152 2.29 19.16 -9.34
C SER A 152 1.10 19.80 -10.06
N SER A 153 0.72 19.23 -11.20
CA SER A 153 -0.52 19.65 -11.87
C SER A 153 -1.71 19.25 -11.01
N ALA A 154 -2.73 20.11 -10.93
CA ALA A 154 -3.96 19.76 -10.24
C ALA A 154 -4.60 18.50 -10.85
N LEU A 155 -5.26 17.69 -10.02
CA LEU A 155 -6.12 16.61 -10.51
C LEU A 155 -7.12 17.17 -11.53
N SER A 156 -7.16 16.53 -12.71
CA SER A 156 -8.03 16.92 -13.80
C SER A 156 -8.80 15.70 -14.31
N PRO A 157 -10.15 15.71 -14.34
CA PRO A 157 -11.00 16.85 -14.00
C PRO A 157 -11.12 17.09 -12.49
N GLN A 158 -11.40 18.32 -12.08
CA GLN A 158 -11.72 18.67 -10.70
C GLN A 158 -13.21 18.39 -10.44
N LEU A 159 -13.51 17.24 -9.83
CA LEU A 159 -14.89 16.82 -9.56
C LEU A 159 -15.56 17.64 -8.44
N MET A 160 -14.73 18.18 -7.55
CA MET A 160 -15.10 18.93 -6.36
C MET A 160 -13.90 19.76 -5.89
N THR A 161 -14.17 20.90 -5.25
CA THR A 161 -13.18 21.58 -4.40
C THR A 161 -13.80 21.99 -3.07
N HIS A 162 -12.97 22.04 -2.04
CA HIS A 162 -13.34 22.50 -0.70
C HIS A 162 -12.34 23.51 -0.17
N THR A 163 -12.85 24.56 0.45
CA THR A 163 -12.07 25.44 1.32
C THR A 163 -11.58 24.62 2.51
N ILE A 164 -10.27 24.66 2.79
CA ILE A 164 -9.66 23.85 3.84
C ILE A 164 -10.18 24.32 5.20
N SER A 165 -10.22 25.63 5.42
CA SER A 165 -10.69 26.21 6.69
C SER A 165 -12.10 25.76 7.08
N ASP A 166 -13.02 25.63 6.11
CA ASP A 166 -14.40 25.20 6.34
C ASP A 166 -14.46 23.72 6.77
N LEU A 167 -13.68 22.86 6.13
CA LEU A 167 -13.59 21.43 6.50
C LEU A 167 -12.97 21.25 7.88
N MET A 168 -11.93 22.01 8.21
CA MET A 168 -11.20 21.87 9.47
C MET A 168 -12.05 22.17 10.70
N ALA A 169 -12.93 23.17 10.63
CA ALA A 169 -13.81 23.50 11.76
C ALA A 169 -14.72 22.32 12.12
N GLY A 170 -15.40 21.74 11.13
CA GLY A 170 -16.31 20.60 11.33
C GLY A 170 -15.59 19.35 11.82
N ILE A 171 -14.49 18.98 11.17
CA ILE A 171 -13.76 17.74 11.49
C ILE A 171 -13.09 17.81 12.86
N THR A 172 -12.53 18.97 13.23
CA THR A 172 -11.93 19.15 14.57
C THR A 172 -12.97 18.94 15.66
N GLN A 173 -14.19 19.47 15.50
CA GLN A 173 -15.28 19.26 16.45
C GLN A 173 -15.69 17.78 16.52
N GLN A 174 -15.70 17.09 15.37
CA GLN A 174 -16.01 15.67 15.35
C GLN A 174 -14.96 14.82 16.08
N ILE A 175 -13.66 15.10 15.87
CA ILE A 175 -12.55 14.41 16.56
C ILE A 175 -12.63 14.65 18.08
N GLN A 176 -12.86 15.89 18.51
CA GLN A 176 -13.05 16.20 19.93
C GLN A 176 -14.21 15.40 20.54
N THR A 177 -15.31 15.28 19.81
CA THR A 177 -16.47 14.49 20.22
C THR A 177 -16.16 13.00 20.27
N TRP A 178 -15.38 12.49 19.32
CA TRP A 178 -14.93 11.10 19.32
C TRP A 178 -14.09 10.77 20.56
N HIS A 179 -13.15 11.65 20.92
CA HIS A 179 -12.31 11.47 22.11
C HIS A 179 -13.11 11.39 23.42
N GLN A 180 -14.29 12.02 23.49
CA GLN A 180 -15.18 11.91 24.66
C GLN A 180 -15.80 10.52 24.84
N LEU A 181 -15.76 9.67 23.80
CA LEU A 181 -16.28 8.30 23.85
C LEU A 181 -15.26 7.30 24.42
N HIS A 182 -14.01 7.72 24.65
CA HIS A 182 -12.99 6.94 25.35
C HIS A 182 -13.37 6.77 26.85
N PRO A 183 -13.15 5.60 27.48
CA PRO A 183 -12.42 4.42 26.99
C PRO A 183 -13.27 3.40 26.23
N HIS A 184 -14.59 3.63 26.09
CA HIS A 184 -15.49 2.64 25.50
C HIS A 184 -15.23 2.42 24.02
N LEU A 185 -14.83 3.48 23.29
CA LEU A 185 -14.49 3.45 21.88
C LEU A 185 -13.09 4.05 21.71
N GLN A 186 -12.21 3.31 21.02
CA GLN A 186 -10.82 3.69 20.80
C GLN A 186 -10.57 4.08 19.35
N SER A 187 -11.10 3.30 18.40
CA SER A 187 -10.92 3.54 16.97
C SER A 187 -12.23 3.33 16.19
N PRO A 188 -12.52 4.13 15.16
CA PRO A 188 -13.64 3.90 14.25
C PRO A 188 -13.58 2.54 13.53
N ASP A 189 -12.39 1.94 13.48
CA ASP A 189 -12.14 0.69 12.78
C ASP A 189 -12.36 -0.56 13.68
N GLN A 190 -12.71 -0.34 14.96
CA GLN A 190 -13.17 -1.42 15.83
C GLN A 190 -14.49 -2.03 15.31
N CYS A 191 -14.60 -3.35 15.43
CA CYS A 191 -15.71 -4.18 15.00
C CYS A 191 -16.52 -4.65 16.22
N PRO A 192 -17.82 -4.35 16.30
CA PRO A 192 -18.68 -4.83 17.36
C PRO A 192 -18.95 -6.34 17.23
N VAL A 193 -18.98 -7.01 18.37
CA VAL A 193 -19.33 -8.42 18.54
C VAL A 193 -20.45 -8.49 19.57
N LEU A 194 -21.55 -9.14 19.20
CA LEU A 194 -22.65 -9.36 20.12
C LEU A 194 -22.29 -10.47 21.11
N LEU A 195 -22.27 -10.15 22.41
CA LEU A 195 -22.00 -11.09 23.50
C LEU A 195 -23.28 -11.68 24.09
N ASP A 196 -24.31 -10.84 24.26
CA ASP A 196 -25.60 -11.23 24.83
C ASP A 196 -26.76 -10.83 23.88
N PRO A 197 -27.17 -11.75 22.99
CA PRO A 197 -28.23 -11.47 22.01
C PRO A 197 -29.60 -11.22 22.64
N ASP A 198 -29.92 -11.85 23.77
CA ASP A 198 -31.24 -11.76 24.40
C ASP A 198 -31.38 -10.43 25.15
N ALA A 199 -30.36 -10.05 25.91
CA ALA A 199 -30.34 -8.75 26.60
C ALA A 199 -30.34 -7.59 25.60
N PHE A 200 -29.57 -7.68 24.51
CA PHE A 200 -29.58 -6.67 23.46
C PHE A 200 -30.95 -6.60 22.76
N ARG A 201 -31.60 -7.74 22.50
CA ARG A 201 -32.94 -7.77 21.90
C ARG A 201 -33.99 -7.11 22.79
N ALA A 202 -33.85 -7.20 24.11
CA ALA A 202 -34.74 -6.56 25.06
C ALA A 202 -34.52 -5.03 25.16
N SER A 203 -33.32 -4.54 24.84
CA SER A 203 -32.97 -3.11 24.94
C SER A 203 -33.31 -2.28 23.69
N VAL A 204 -33.51 -2.93 22.53
CA VAL A 204 -33.81 -2.25 21.26
C VAL A 204 -35.10 -2.75 20.60
N SER A 205 -35.64 -1.97 19.67
CA SER A 205 -36.81 -2.41 18.89
C SER A 205 -36.47 -3.60 17.99
N SER A 206 -37.46 -4.43 17.65
CA SER A 206 -37.23 -5.64 16.83
C SER A 206 -36.65 -5.31 15.44
N GLN A 207 -37.01 -4.17 14.85
CA GLN A 207 -36.44 -3.73 13.56
C GLN A 207 -34.98 -3.31 13.69
N VAL A 208 -34.60 -2.64 14.78
CA VAL A 208 -33.22 -2.23 15.05
C VAL A 208 -32.36 -3.46 15.33
N TYR A 209 -32.87 -4.40 16.13
CA TYR A 209 -32.18 -5.66 16.40
C TYR A 209 -31.86 -6.42 15.12
N GLN A 210 -32.86 -6.66 14.27
CA GLN A 210 -32.70 -7.37 13.00
C GLN A 210 -31.70 -6.69 12.06
N ARG A 211 -31.68 -5.35 12.06
CA ARG A 211 -30.74 -4.58 11.24
C ARG A 211 -29.34 -4.55 11.82
N MET A 212 -29.15 -4.51 13.12
CA MET A 212 -27.83 -4.34 13.74
C MET A 212 -27.10 -5.67 13.95
N VAL A 213 -27.83 -6.75 14.23
CA VAL A 213 -27.21 -8.07 14.52
C VAL A 213 -26.36 -8.58 13.35
N THR A 214 -26.74 -8.25 12.12
CA THR A 214 -25.98 -8.63 10.92
C THR A 214 -24.63 -7.93 10.80
N TRP A 215 -24.40 -6.84 11.54
CA TRP A 215 -23.16 -6.06 11.51
C TRP A 215 -22.31 -6.24 12.77
N MET A 216 -22.84 -6.91 13.79
CA MET A 216 -22.13 -7.20 15.04
C MET A 216 -21.44 -8.57 14.98
N ASP A 217 -20.76 -8.81 13.86
CA ASP A 217 -20.13 -10.08 13.48
C ASP A 217 -18.63 -10.14 13.83
N GLY A 218 -18.08 -9.07 14.43
CA GLY A 218 -16.65 -8.92 14.71
C GLY A 218 -15.78 -8.68 13.49
N LYS A 219 -16.37 -8.50 12.30
CA LYS A 219 -15.65 -8.24 11.04
C LYS A 219 -16.00 -6.88 10.45
N THR A 220 -17.18 -6.35 10.76
CA THR A 220 -17.65 -5.10 10.18
C THR A 220 -17.38 -3.93 11.12
N SER A 221 -16.48 -3.02 10.74
CA SER A 221 -16.10 -1.89 11.60
C SER A 221 -17.23 -0.87 11.78
N ILE A 222 -17.17 -0.10 12.87
CA ILE A 222 -18.14 0.99 13.13
C ILE A 222 -18.16 1.98 11.97
N ARG A 223 -17.00 2.31 11.40
CA ARG A 223 -16.90 3.14 10.20
C ARG A 223 -17.66 2.54 9.03
N ARG A 224 -17.47 1.24 8.77
CA ARG A 224 -18.19 0.55 7.70
C ARG A 224 -19.70 0.54 7.95
N ILE A 225 -20.14 0.26 9.17
CA ILE A 225 -21.55 0.34 9.58
C ILE A 225 -22.13 1.74 9.25
N ALA A 226 -21.41 2.81 9.60
CA ALA A 226 -21.83 4.18 9.32
C ALA A 226 -22.04 4.45 7.82
N ARG A 227 -21.13 3.95 6.96
CA ARG A 227 -21.25 4.05 5.49
C ARG A 227 -22.51 3.37 4.98
N TYR A 228 -22.76 2.11 5.35
CA TYR A 228 -23.94 1.37 4.88
C TYR A 228 -25.25 1.92 5.40
N LEU A 229 -25.27 2.43 6.64
CA LEU A 229 -26.45 3.09 7.19
C LEU A 229 -26.66 4.51 6.63
N ASN A 230 -25.68 5.06 5.90
CA ASN A 230 -25.63 6.45 5.48
C ASN A 230 -25.89 7.40 6.67
N ARG A 231 -25.16 7.14 7.76
CA ARG A 231 -25.24 7.91 9.01
C ARG A 231 -23.88 8.46 9.37
N ASP A 232 -23.90 9.57 10.08
CA ASP A 232 -22.71 10.16 10.67
C ASP A 232 -22.03 9.17 11.64
N LEU A 233 -20.70 9.10 11.60
CA LEU A 233 -19.88 8.18 12.37
C LEU A 233 -20.16 8.29 13.88
N LEU A 234 -20.24 9.51 14.40
CA LEU A 234 -20.45 9.75 15.83
C LEU A 234 -21.84 9.32 16.26
N SER A 235 -22.83 9.47 15.39
CA SER A 235 -24.19 9.03 15.65
C SER A 235 -24.28 7.52 15.83
N VAL A 236 -23.59 6.75 14.96
CA VAL A 236 -23.48 5.29 15.11
C VAL A 236 -22.71 4.93 16.37
N ALA A 237 -21.54 5.54 16.58
CA ALA A 237 -20.68 5.28 17.73
C ALA A 237 -21.42 5.51 19.06
N ARG A 238 -22.10 6.65 19.22
CA ARG A 238 -22.90 6.97 20.42
C ARG A 238 -24.04 5.98 20.67
N SER A 239 -24.64 5.44 19.61
CA SER A 239 -25.72 4.46 19.75
C SER A 239 -25.25 3.10 20.31
N LEU A 240 -23.96 2.78 20.14
CA LEU A 240 -23.35 1.54 20.63
C LEU A 240 -22.91 1.63 22.10
N VAL A 241 -22.59 2.83 22.60
CA VAL A 241 -22.04 3.03 23.96
C VAL A 241 -22.90 2.41 25.06
N PRO A 242 -24.24 2.57 25.10
CA PRO A 242 -25.05 1.96 26.16
C PRO A 242 -24.96 0.43 26.19
N ALA A 243 -24.97 -0.21 25.02
CA ALA A 243 -24.87 -1.66 24.90
C ALA A 243 -23.47 -2.18 25.26
N ILE A 244 -22.41 -1.40 24.97
CA ILE A 244 -21.03 -1.69 25.42
C ILE A 244 -20.94 -1.61 26.95
N GLN A 245 -21.49 -0.56 27.56
CA GLN A 245 -21.50 -0.37 29.02
C GLN A 245 -22.28 -1.46 29.75
N GLN A 246 -23.33 -1.99 29.12
CA GLN A 246 -24.13 -3.09 29.64
C GLN A 246 -23.49 -4.48 29.39
N GLY A 247 -22.33 -4.55 28.73
CA GLY A 247 -21.65 -5.80 28.41
C GLY A 247 -22.34 -6.64 27.33
N GLN A 248 -23.29 -6.06 26.60
CA GLN A 248 -24.03 -6.73 25.52
C GLN A 248 -23.18 -6.83 24.25
N ILE A 249 -22.30 -5.86 24.03
CA ILE A 249 -21.43 -5.75 22.87
C ILE A 249 -19.97 -5.61 23.35
N SER A 250 -19.06 -6.35 22.72
CA SER A 250 -17.62 -6.11 22.83
C SER A 250 -17.07 -5.53 21.52
N LEU A 251 -15.98 -4.79 21.60
CA LEU A 251 -15.29 -4.25 20.44
C LEU A 251 -13.96 -4.97 20.24
N ILE A 252 -13.74 -5.51 19.05
CA ILE A 252 -12.49 -6.15 18.65
C ILE A 252 -11.92 -5.46 17.42
N TYR A 253 -10.65 -5.69 17.11
CA TYR A 253 -10.11 -5.36 15.79
C TYR A 253 -10.27 -6.60 14.91
N SER A 254 -10.68 -6.41 13.65
CA SER A 254 -10.80 -7.55 12.73
C SER A 254 -9.42 -8.20 12.53
N PRO A 255 -9.32 -9.53 12.41
CA PRO A 255 -8.05 -10.21 12.10
C PRO A 255 -7.48 -9.80 10.73
N THR A 256 -8.28 -9.18 9.88
CA THR A 256 -7.84 -8.67 8.57
C THR A 256 -6.99 -7.41 8.69
N GLU A 257 -7.06 -6.70 9.82
CA GLU A 257 -6.13 -5.62 10.18
C GLU A 257 -5.10 -6.05 11.25
N ALA A 258 -5.44 -7.03 12.08
CA ALA A 258 -4.50 -7.70 12.98
C ALA A 258 -4.12 -9.09 12.45
N SER A 259 -3.03 -9.15 11.67
CA SER A 259 -2.42 -10.38 11.10
C SER A 259 -2.90 -10.77 9.71
N SER A 260 -2.36 -10.10 8.69
CA SER A 260 -1.90 -10.83 7.51
C SER A 260 -0.61 -11.57 7.88
N ALA A 261 -0.72 -12.64 8.67
CA ALA A 261 0.28 -13.69 8.60
C ALA A 261 0.32 -14.13 7.13
N PRO A 262 1.49 -14.09 6.47
CA PRO A 262 1.58 -14.49 5.08
C PRO A 262 1.10 -15.94 5.02
N SER A 263 0.00 -16.15 4.29
CA SER A 263 -0.12 -17.42 3.59
C SER A 263 1.04 -17.42 2.62
N THR A 264 2.13 -18.06 3.05
CA THR A 264 3.14 -18.59 2.17
C THR A 264 2.43 -19.55 1.24
N GLN A 265 1.86 -19.03 0.15
CA GLN A 265 1.88 -19.77 -1.08
C GLN A 265 3.36 -19.94 -1.42
N ARG A 266 3.94 -21.00 -0.85
CA ARG A 266 5.17 -21.58 -1.36
C ARG A 266 4.97 -21.71 -2.87
N PRO A 267 5.88 -21.16 -3.70
CA PRO A 267 6.03 -21.69 -5.05
C PRO A 267 6.15 -23.20 -4.92
N GLY A 268 5.50 -23.94 -5.83
CA GLY A 268 5.63 -25.40 -5.85
C GLY A 268 7.12 -25.81 -5.79
N PRO A 269 7.45 -26.96 -5.19
CA PRO A 269 8.80 -27.35 -4.77
C PRO A 269 9.82 -27.59 -5.91
N ASP A 270 9.61 -27.05 -7.12
CA ASP A 270 10.42 -27.37 -8.32
C ASP A 270 10.91 -26.15 -9.12
N ARG A 271 10.75 -24.91 -8.62
CA ARG A 271 11.30 -23.75 -9.33
C ARG A 271 12.00 -22.79 -8.38
N LEU A 272 13.33 -22.72 -8.50
CA LEU A 272 14.19 -21.80 -7.75
C LEU A 272 13.71 -20.35 -7.98
N PRO A 273 13.63 -19.53 -6.92
CA PRO A 273 13.24 -18.14 -7.05
C PRO A 273 14.29 -17.36 -7.86
N ARG A 274 13.83 -16.77 -8.97
CA ARG A 274 14.66 -15.97 -9.89
C ARG A 274 14.64 -14.50 -9.51
N ILE A 275 15.82 -13.94 -9.30
CA ILE A 275 16.03 -12.55 -8.91
C ILE A 275 16.75 -11.83 -10.05
N VAL A 276 16.18 -10.73 -10.51
CA VAL A 276 16.80 -9.92 -11.57
C VAL A 276 17.26 -8.59 -11.01
N CYS A 277 18.54 -8.26 -11.21
CA CYS A 277 19.12 -6.97 -10.83
C CYS A 277 19.29 -6.08 -12.06
N VAL A 278 18.76 -4.86 -12.05
CA VAL A 278 18.91 -3.87 -13.12
C VAL A 278 19.76 -2.72 -12.57
N ASP A 279 21.00 -2.62 -13.03
CA ASP A 279 21.97 -1.65 -12.50
C ASP A 279 23.07 -1.39 -13.55
N ASP A 280 23.38 -0.13 -13.85
CA ASP A 280 24.39 0.23 -14.84
C ASP A 280 25.83 -0.01 -14.31
N SER A 281 26.01 -0.09 -12.99
CA SER A 281 27.28 -0.38 -12.34
C SER A 281 27.60 -1.88 -12.37
N ALA A 282 28.62 -2.24 -13.17
CA ALA A 282 29.15 -3.61 -13.20
C ALA A 282 29.58 -4.12 -11.81
N THR A 283 30.08 -3.23 -10.95
CA THR A 283 30.50 -3.58 -9.58
C THR A 283 29.31 -3.99 -8.72
N VAL A 284 28.19 -3.26 -8.80
CA VAL A 284 26.98 -3.59 -8.02
C VAL A 284 26.36 -4.88 -8.55
N ARG A 285 26.27 -5.05 -9.87
CA ARG A 285 25.77 -6.29 -10.50
C ARG A 285 26.55 -7.52 -10.04
N GLN A 286 27.89 -7.47 -10.11
CA GLN A 286 28.74 -8.57 -9.66
C GLN A 286 28.61 -8.86 -8.17
N ALA A 287 28.44 -7.83 -7.33
CA ALA A 287 28.25 -8.01 -5.90
C ALA A 287 26.91 -8.69 -5.60
N VAL A 288 25.83 -8.26 -6.25
CA VAL A 288 24.49 -8.83 -6.08
C VAL A 288 24.46 -10.29 -6.55
N GLU A 289 24.96 -10.59 -7.75
CA GLU A 289 25.03 -11.98 -8.27
C GLU A 289 25.81 -12.89 -7.32
N ARG A 290 27.01 -12.46 -6.90
CA ARG A 290 27.88 -13.28 -6.04
C ARG A 290 27.25 -13.58 -4.69
N VAL A 291 26.54 -12.62 -4.09
CA VAL A 291 25.86 -12.80 -2.80
C VAL A 291 24.66 -13.74 -2.95
N LEU A 292 23.85 -13.56 -3.98
CA LEU A 292 22.61 -14.32 -4.17
C LEU A 292 22.86 -15.74 -4.68
N ASP A 293 23.79 -15.94 -5.62
CA ASP A 293 24.17 -17.27 -6.09
C ASP A 293 24.79 -18.10 -4.94
N GLY A 294 25.62 -17.45 -4.10
CA GLY A 294 26.20 -18.07 -2.91
C GLY A 294 25.19 -18.51 -1.85
N GLN A 295 23.93 -18.10 -1.98
CA GLN A 295 22.82 -18.42 -1.06
C GLN A 295 21.72 -19.25 -1.73
N GLY A 296 21.98 -19.80 -2.92
CA GLY A 296 21.05 -20.73 -3.58
C GLY A 296 19.90 -20.09 -4.35
N TYR A 297 19.99 -18.79 -4.68
CA TYR A 297 19.04 -18.11 -5.56
C TYR A 297 19.50 -18.18 -7.02
N GLU A 298 18.58 -17.98 -7.98
CA GLU A 298 18.94 -17.76 -9.39
C GLU A 298 19.03 -16.25 -9.66
N ALA A 299 20.23 -15.68 -9.65
CA ALA A 299 20.44 -14.26 -9.91
C ALA A 299 20.80 -13.98 -11.37
N THR A 300 20.26 -12.90 -11.95
CA THR A 300 20.63 -12.43 -13.30
C THR A 300 20.69 -10.91 -13.32
N SER A 301 21.79 -10.32 -13.75
CA SER A 301 21.89 -8.86 -13.84
C SER A 301 21.81 -8.30 -15.25
N ILE A 302 21.10 -7.19 -15.40
CA ILE A 302 20.90 -6.44 -16.63
C ILE A 302 21.61 -5.09 -16.48
N GLY A 303 22.62 -4.86 -17.30
CA GLY A 303 23.41 -3.61 -17.26
C GLY A 303 22.88 -2.46 -18.12
N ASN A 304 21.87 -2.71 -18.96
CA ASN A 304 21.30 -1.70 -19.85
C ASN A 304 19.80 -1.52 -19.55
N PRO A 305 19.37 -0.36 -19.04
CA PRO A 305 18.00 -0.14 -18.61
C PRO A 305 16.99 -0.14 -19.78
N LEU A 306 17.39 0.28 -20.98
CA LEU A 306 16.53 0.23 -22.17
C LEU A 306 16.20 -1.20 -22.61
N LYS A 307 17.08 -2.17 -22.31
CA LYS A 307 16.85 -3.59 -22.57
C LYS A 307 16.12 -4.29 -21.42
N ALA A 308 16.01 -3.65 -20.25
CA ALA A 308 15.51 -4.27 -19.04
C ALA A 308 14.09 -4.78 -19.19
N LEU A 309 13.17 -3.96 -19.71
CA LEU A 309 11.76 -4.36 -19.86
C LEU A 309 11.61 -5.64 -20.70
N GLY A 310 12.27 -5.71 -21.87
CA GLY A 310 12.20 -6.87 -22.76
C GLY A 310 12.79 -8.14 -22.15
N LEU A 311 13.92 -8.02 -21.46
CA LEU A 311 14.56 -9.14 -20.77
C LEU A 311 13.74 -9.61 -19.56
N LEU A 312 13.11 -8.69 -18.81
CA LEU A 312 12.25 -9.04 -17.68
C LEU A 312 11.05 -9.89 -18.13
N PHE A 313 10.44 -9.62 -19.29
CA PHE A 313 9.39 -10.46 -19.89
C PHE A 313 9.85 -11.88 -20.21
N GLN A 314 11.10 -12.06 -20.61
CA GLN A 314 11.67 -13.37 -20.91
C GLN A 314 12.05 -14.13 -19.63
N LEU A 315 12.61 -13.41 -18.65
CA LEU A 315 13.15 -13.99 -17.43
C LEU A 315 12.05 -14.33 -16.40
N GLN A 316 10.92 -13.62 -16.40
CA GLN A 316 9.82 -13.81 -15.43
C GLN A 316 10.31 -13.89 -13.96
N PRO A 317 10.98 -12.84 -13.46
CA PRO A 317 11.54 -12.86 -12.10
C PRO A 317 10.47 -12.94 -11.01
N ASN A 318 10.86 -13.56 -9.91
CA ASN A 318 10.14 -13.54 -8.64
C ASN A 318 10.45 -12.28 -7.82
N LEU A 319 11.59 -11.61 -8.07
CA LEU A 319 11.93 -10.31 -7.48
C LEU A 319 12.82 -9.50 -8.42
N ILE A 320 12.61 -8.18 -8.46
CA ILE A 320 13.41 -7.24 -9.26
C ILE A 320 14.13 -6.27 -8.31
N LEU A 321 15.45 -6.24 -8.38
CA LEU A 321 16.28 -5.18 -7.79
C LEU A 321 16.54 -4.15 -8.89
N CYS A 322 16.20 -2.88 -8.67
CA CYS A 322 16.30 -1.85 -9.70
C CYS A 322 17.05 -0.64 -9.18
N ASP A 323 18.17 -0.29 -9.80
CA ASP A 323 18.85 0.97 -9.51
C ASP A 323 17.97 2.16 -9.87
N ILE A 324 18.06 3.21 -9.07
CA ILE A 324 17.37 4.47 -9.31
C ILE A 324 18.13 5.30 -10.33
N THR A 325 19.45 5.40 -10.18
CA THR A 325 20.27 6.38 -10.91
C THR A 325 20.93 5.72 -12.13
N MET A 326 20.13 5.44 -13.15
CA MET A 326 20.63 4.87 -14.41
C MET A 326 20.58 5.89 -15.57
N PRO A 327 21.53 5.87 -16.50
CA PRO A 327 21.49 6.69 -17.71
C PRO A 327 20.39 6.21 -18.67
N GLU A 328 19.90 7.12 -19.52
CA GLU A 328 18.90 6.88 -20.58
C GLU A 328 17.47 6.60 -20.10
N LEU A 329 17.29 5.81 -19.04
CA LEU A 329 15.98 5.51 -18.43
C LEU A 329 16.17 5.37 -16.91
N ASP A 330 15.50 6.23 -16.14
CA ASP A 330 15.64 6.21 -14.68
C ASP A 330 14.91 5.00 -14.06
N GLY A 331 15.31 4.57 -12.86
CA GLY A 331 14.69 3.42 -12.19
C GLY A 331 13.22 3.62 -11.83
N TYR A 332 12.79 4.86 -11.58
CA TYR A 332 11.39 5.20 -11.32
C TYR A 332 10.53 5.03 -12.57
N GLU A 333 11.03 5.47 -13.73
CA GLU A 333 10.37 5.30 -15.02
C GLU A 333 10.22 3.81 -15.35
N LEU A 334 11.29 3.04 -15.17
CA LEU A 334 11.25 1.58 -15.36
C LEU A 334 10.26 0.91 -14.38
N CYS A 335 10.27 1.28 -13.10
CA CYS A 335 9.34 0.77 -12.10
C CYS A 335 7.88 1.08 -12.47
N ALA A 336 7.59 2.32 -12.87
CA ALA A 336 6.27 2.72 -13.32
C ALA A 336 5.84 1.88 -14.54
N MET A 337 6.70 1.71 -15.55
CA MET A 337 6.42 0.89 -16.73
C MET A 337 6.11 -0.57 -16.36
N LEU A 338 6.87 -1.15 -15.43
CA LEU A 338 6.63 -2.52 -14.95
C LEU A 338 5.30 -2.64 -14.21
N ARG A 339 4.90 -1.64 -13.41
CA ARG A 339 3.63 -1.64 -12.70
C ARG A 339 2.41 -1.51 -13.60
N HIS A 340 2.56 -0.86 -14.75
CA HIS A 340 1.52 -0.81 -15.79
C HIS A 340 1.39 -2.13 -16.57
N SER A 341 2.36 -3.04 -16.47
CA SER A 341 2.30 -4.38 -17.08
C SER A 341 1.58 -5.38 -16.17
N SER A 342 0.59 -6.09 -16.70
CA SER A 342 -0.10 -7.16 -15.97
C SER A 342 0.84 -8.28 -15.51
N ALA A 343 1.93 -8.52 -16.24
CA ALA A 343 2.92 -9.56 -15.93
C ALA A 343 3.74 -9.26 -14.66
N PHE A 344 3.96 -7.97 -14.34
CA PHE A 344 4.82 -7.55 -13.23
C PHE A 344 4.11 -6.78 -12.14
N ARG A 345 2.78 -6.59 -12.26
CA ARG A 345 1.98 -5.82 -11.31
C ARG A 345 2.13 -6.30 -9.86
N GLN A 346 2.33 -7.61 -9.66
CA GLN A 346 2.48 -8.23 -8.33
C GLN A 346 3.93 -8.63 -8.00
N THR A 347 4.87 -8.51 -8.94
CA THR A 347 6.27 -8.87 -8.71
C THR A 347 6.91 -7.85 -7.76
N PRO A 348 7.53 -8.28 -6.65
CA PRO A 348 8.30 -7.38 -5.78
C PRO A 348 9.36 -6.60 -6.56
N ILE A 349 9.34 -5.26 -6.45
CA ILE A 349 10.37 -4.37 -7.03
C ILE A 349 11.04 -3.61 -5.90
N VAL A 350 12.35 -3.74 -5.78
CA VAL A 350 13.16 -3.17 -4.72
C VAL A 350 14.12 -2.17 -5.32
N MET A 351 13.99 -0.90 -4.94
CA MET A 351 14.76 0.18 -5.52
C MET A 351 16.12 0.32 -4.82
N LEU A 352 17.21 0.25 -5.56
CA LEU A 352 18.55 0.49 -5.04
C LEU A 352 18.83 2.00 -5.13
N THR A 353 18.95 2.66 -3.98
CA THR A 353 19.05 4.12 -3.87
C THR A 353 20.46 4.58 -3.47
N GLY A 354 20.89 5.74 -3.94
CA GLY A 354 22.13 6.40 -3.50
C GLY A 354 22.03 7.08 -2.13
N LYS A 355 23.00 7.95 -1.82
CA LYS A 355 23.27 8.46 -0.46
C LYS A 355 22.29 9.53 0.08
N ASP A 356 21.24 9.89 -0.65
CA ASP A 356 20.19 10.84 -0.23
C ASP A 356 18.82 10.16 -0.13
N GLY A 357 18.79 9.02 0.56
CA GLY A 357 17.71 8.04 0.48
C GLY A 357 16.31 8.50 0.90
N PHE A 358 16.06 9.68 1.49
CA PHE A 358 14.68 10.02 1.86
C PHE A 358 13.79 10.38 0.65
N LEU A 359 14.25 11.28 -0.21
CA LEU A 359 13.49 11.71 -1.39
C LEU A 359 13.26 10.53 -2.34
N ASP A 360 14.32 9.72 -2.47
CA ASP A 360 14.32 8.57 -3.36
C ASP A 360 13.36 7.47 -2.90
N ARG A 361 13.28 7.22 -1.59
CA ARG A 361 12.30 6.29 -0.99
C ARG A 361 10.85 6.69 -1.24
N VAL A 362 10.56 7.97 -1.10
CA VAL A 362 9.20 8.49 -1.29
C VAL A 362 8.82 8.41 -2.76
N LYS A 363 9.70 8.85 -3.68
CA LYS A 363 9.46 8.75 -5.12
C LYS A 363 9.35 7.29 -5.57
N ALA A 364 10.16 6.39 -5.02
CA ALA A 364 10.11 4.95 -5.27
C ALA A 364 8.73 4.38 -4.92
N ARG A 365 8.20 4.72 -3.75
CA ARG A 365 6.85 4.27 -3.35
C ARG A 365 5.74 4.85 -4.22
N MET A 366 5.85 6.13 -4.62
CA MET A 366 4.86 6.76 -5.51
C MET A 366 4.76 6.05 -6.87
N VAL A 367 5.87 5.53 -7.41
CA VAL A 367 5.86 4.75 -8.66
C VAL A 367 5.57 3.26 -8.45
N GLY A 368 5.19 2.86 -7.23
CA GLY A 368 4.77 1.50 -6.90
C GLY A 368 5.90 0.54 -6.54
N ALA A 369 7.10 1.01 -6.16
CA ALA A 369 8.13 0.14 -5.62
C ALA A 369 7.65 -0.54 -4.33
N THR A 370 8.05 -1.80 -4.14
CA THR A 370 7.71 -2.62 -2.99
C THR A 370 8.60 -2.30 -1.79
N ASP A 371 9.90 -2.09 -2.02
CA ASP A 371 10.87 -1.75 -0.98
C ASP A 371 12.04 -0.96 -1.57
N TYR A 372 13.02 -0.62 -0.72
CA TYR A 372 14.27 0.01 -1.15
C TYR A 372 15.48 -0.52 -0.38
N LEU A 373 16.65 -0.39 -0.98
CA LEU A 373 17.93 -0.74 -0.37
C LEU A 373 18.94 0.39 -0.64
N THR A 374 19.57 0.91 0.41
CA THR A 374 20.48 2.07 0.27
C THR A 374 21.89 1.60 -0.05
N LYS A 375 22.50 2.17 -1.09
CA LYS A 375 23.88 1.93 -1.49
C LYS A 375 24.84 2.81 -0.66
N PRO A 376 25.99 2.26 -0.20
CA PRO A 376 26.40 0.87 -0.28
C PRO A 376 25.64 -0.01 0.72
N PHE A 377 25.26 -1.23 0.31
CA PHE A 377 24.58 -2.23 1.15
C PHE A 377 25.48 -3.44 1.39
N GLY A 378 25.29 -4.09 2.53
CA GLY A 378 26.00 -5.33 2.89
C GLY A 378 25.32 -6.59 2.32
N PRO A 379 26.03 -7.74 2.29
CA PRO A 379 25.43 -9.03 1.93
C PRO A 379 24.22 -9.39 2.79
N ASP A 380 24.32 -9.19 4.10
CA ASP A 380 23.26 -9.54 5.05
C ASP A 380 21.97 -8.72 4.84
N GLU A 381 22.10 -7.43 4.52
CA GLU A 381 20.96 -6.55 4.24
C GLU A 381 20.25 -6.95 2.94
N LEU A 382 21.02 -7.30 1.90
CA LEU A 382 20.48 -7.79 0.63
C LEU A 382 19.75 -9.12 0.82
N LEU A 383 20.35 -10.05 1.57
CA LEU A 383 19.78 -11.37 1.82
C LEU A 383 18.51 -11.32 2.66
N ALA A 384 18.52 -10.54 3.74
CA ALA A 384 17.32 -10.36 4.57
C ALA A 384 16.15 -9.81 3.75
N LEU A 385 16.44 -8.89 2.83
CA LEU A 385 15.42 -8.30 1.97
C LEU A 385 14.92 -9.30 0.91
N VAL A 386 15.81 -10.06 0.29
CA VAL A 386 15.42 -11.11 -0.67
C VAL A 386 14.60 -12.20 0.01
N GLU A 387 15.08 -12.74 1.14
CA GLU A 387 14.39 -13.81 1.88
C GLU A 387 12.98 -13.37 2.34
N LYS A 388 12.82 -12.10 2.73
CA LYS A 388 11.51 -11.51 3.08
C LYS A 388 10.47 -11.65 1.96
N TYR A 389 10.88 -11.60 0.69
CA TYR A 389 9.95 -11.58 -0.45
C TYR A 389 9.86 -12.89 -1.23
N VAL A 390 10.95 -13.65 -1.33
CA VAL A 390 11.00 -14.89 -2.13
C VAL A 390 11.23 -16.16 -1.31
N GLY A 391 11.46 -16.05 0.01
CA GLY A 391 11.79 -17.16 0.90
C GLY A 391 13.28 -17.55 0.83
N PRO A 392 13.74 -18.50 1.66
CA PRO A 392 15.14 -18.91 1.71
C PRO A 392 15.57 -19.62 0.42
N GLY A 393 16.80 -19.38 -0.03
CA GLY A 393 17.39 -20.06 -1.19
C GLY A 393 17.75 -21.51 -0.90
N ASP A 394 17.96 -22.30 -1.96
CA ASP A 394 18.31 -23.72 -1.84
C ASP A 394 19.84 -23.91 -1.93
N LEU A 395 20.47 -24.12 -0.76
CA LEU A 395 21.91 -24.34 -0.65
C LEU A 395 22.37 -25.71 -1.20
N ASN A 396 21.45 -26.63 -1.52
CA ASN A 396 21.79 -27.89 -2.18
C ASN A 396 21.87 -27.75 -3.71
N ARG A 397 21.75 -26.53 -4.24
CA ARG A 397 21.90 -26.26 -5.67
C ARG A 397 23.35 -26.51 -6.13
N PRO A 398 23.59 -27.31 -7.18
CA PRO A 398 24.88 -27.35 -7.84
C PRO A 398 25.20 -25.97 -8.45
N CYS A 399 26.45 -25.51 -8.34
CA CYS A 399 26.88 -24.20 -8.85
C CYS A 399 26.43 -23.99 -10.31
N PRO A 400 26.12 -22.75 -10.76
CA PRO A 400 25.72 -22.47 -12.14
C PRO A 400 26.70 -23.03 -13.18
N ASP A 401 27.99 -23.05 -12.87
CA ASP A 401 29.04 -23.65 -13.70
C ASP A 401 28.91 -25.18 -13.86
N MET A 402 28.37 -25.88 -12.85
CA MET A 402 28.05 -27.32 -12.94
C MET A 402 26.76 -27.58 -13.73
N LEU A 403 25.73 -26.74 -13.57
CA LEU A 403 24.48 -26.85 -14.35
C LEU A 403 24.70 -26.56 -15.84
N LEU A 404 25.62 -25.65 -16.18
CA LEU A 404 26.06 -25.43 -17.56
C LEU A 404 26.84 -26.65 -18.09
N ALA A 405 27.68 -27.29 -17.27
CA ALA A 405 28.38 -28.51 -17.67
C ALA A 405 27.41 -29.69 -17.88
N GLU A 406 26.44 -29.89 -16.98
CA GLU A 406 25.39 -30.91 -17.11
C GLU A 406 24.45 -30.64 -18.29
N ALA A 407 24.06 -29.40 -18.54
CA ALA A 407 23.24 -29.05 -19.71
C ALA A 407 23.98 -29.23 -21.05
N ILE A 408 25.32 -29.05 -21.05
CA ILE A 408 26.16 -29.38 -22.21
C ILE A 408 26.32 -30.90 -22.34
N GLU A 409 26.42 -31.66 -21.24
CA GLU A 409 26.45 -33.13 -21.28
C GLU A 409 25.11 -33.73 -21.75
N ASP A 410 23.96 -33.15 -21.36
CA ASP A 410 22.63 -33.58 -21.78
C ASP A 410 22.28 -33.20 -23.24
N GLU A 411 22.83 -32.10 -23.78
CA GLU A 411 22.66 -31.76 -25.21
C GLU A 411 23.55 -32.61 -26.15
N PHE A 412 24.61 -33.22 -25.63
CA PHE A 412 25.49 -34.12 -26.36
C PHE A 412 25.46 -35.50 -25.71
N ASP A 413 24.41 -36.27 -26.01
CA ASP A 413 24.21 -37.68 -25.65
C ASP A 413 25.38 -38.56 -26.16
N ILE A 414 26.55 -38.44 -25.53
CA ILE A 414 27.78 -39.18 -25.80
C ILE A 414 28.19 -39.83 -24.48
N ASP A 415 27.75 -41.07 -24.32
CA ASP A 415 28.16 -41.96 -23.25
C ASP A 415 29.67 -42.26 -23.35
N PHE A 416 30.48 -41.55 -22.57
CA PHE A 416 31.93 -41.80 -22.46
C PHE A 416 32.26 -43.09 -21.68
N SER A 417 31.27 -43.82 -21.14
CA SER A 417 31.52 -45.07 -20.41
C SER A 417 31.87 -46.26 -21.32
N GLN A 418 31.78 -46.11 -22.65
CA GLN A 418 32.20 -47.14 -23.62
C GLN A 418 33.51 -46.87 -24.38
N ALA A 419 34.25 -45.81 -24.08
CA ALA A 419 35.59 -45.60 -24.65
C ALA A 419 36.65 -46.46 -23.93
N SER A 420 36.51 -47.79 -24.02
CA SER A 420 37.64 -48.69 -23.83
C SER A 420 38.64 -48.45 -24.96
N LEU A 421 39.75 -47.79 -24.65
CA LEU A 421 40.91 -47.72 -25.54
C LEU A 421 41.41 -49.14 -25.85
N PRO A 422 41.44 -49.59 -27.12
CA PRO A 422 42.27 -50.71 -27.50
C PRO A 422 43.74 -50.31 -27.38
N ARG A 423 44.54 -51.25 -26.86
CA ARG A 423 45.98 -51.20 -26.50
C ARG A 423 46.88 -50.24 -27.28
#